data_AF-A0A925KJ34-F1
#
_entry.id   AF-A0A925KJ34-F1
#
_cell.length_a   1.000
_cell.length_b   1.000
_cell.length_c   1.000
_cell.angle_alpha   90.00
_cell.angle_beta   90.00
_cell.angle_gamma   90.00
#
_symmetry.space_group_name_H-M   'P 1'
#
loop_
_entity.id
_entity.type
_entity.pdbx_description
1 polymer ?
#
loop_
_entity_poly.entity_id
_entity_poly.type
_entity_poly.pdbx_seq_one_letter_code
_entity_poly.pdbx_strand_id
1 'polypeptide(L)'
;WLLAEAAQGFGHWGALAQSRLPFLAMRAHARALCKAQLPNGQAIRIEWMDPEVMEALLPVAAADQLARVYAGFDVLLTLSAERWTRWSMGAGRLVRETTGVA
;
A
#
# COMPACT_ATOMS: atom_id res chain seq x y z
N TRP A 1 10.75 16.55 -3.60
CA TRP A 1 10.13 17.51 -4.51
C TRP A 1 8.96 16.88 -5.29
N LEU A 2 9.16 15.98 -6.26
CA LEU A 2 8.04 15.45 -7.08
C LEU A 2 6.88 14.83 -6.26
N LEU A 3 7.18 14.02 -5.24
CA LEU A 3 6.14 13.43 -4.38
C LEU A 3 5.40 14.47 -3.53
N ALA A 4 6.07 15.55 -3.15
CA ALA A 4 5.47 16.66 -2.40
C ALA A 4 4.50 17.45 -3.29
N GLU A 5 4.95 17.83 -4.50
CA GLU A 5 4.11 18.49 -5.51
C GLU A 5 2.89 17.63 -5.86
N ALA A 6 3.09 16.32 -6.07
CA ALA A 6 2.00 15.41 -6.37
C ALA A 6 1.01 15.28 -5.22
N ALA A 7 1.49 15.22 -3.96
CA ALA A 7 0.62 15.12 -2.80
C ALA A 7 -0.16 16.42 -2.51
N GLN A 8 0.41 17.59 -2.81
CA GLN A 8 -0.28 18.88 -2.68
C GLN A 8 -1.24 19.16 -3.83
N GLY A 9 -0.87 18.79 -5.06
CA GLY A 9 -1.66 19.06 -6.26
C GLY A 9 -2.76 18.04 -6.55
N PHE A 10 -2.62 16.80 -6.08
CA PHE A 10 -3.57 15.71 -6.29
C PHE A 10 -3.90 15.06 -4.95
N GLY A 11 -4.99 15.48 -4.31
CA GLY A 11 -5.50 14.80 -3.12
C GLY A 11 -6.05 13.40 -3.45
N HIS A 12 -5.95 12.47 -2.51
CA HIS A 12 -6.61 11.14 -2.56
C HIS A 12 -6.33 10.28 -3.80
N TRP A 13 -5.18 10.46 -4.46
CA TRP A 13 -4.82 9.71 -5.68
C TRP A 13 -4.33 8.27 -5.43
N GLY A 14 -4.32 7.83 -4.17
CA GLY A 14 -4.07 6.44 -3.79
C GLY A 14 -2.65 6.18 -3.30
N ALA A 15 -2.05 5.10 -3.77
CA ALA A 15 -0.73 4.64 -3.36
C ALA A 15 0.20 4.46 -4.57
N LEU A 16 1.49 4.73 -4.36
CA LEU A 16 2.53 4.34 -5.31
C LEU A 16 3.13 3.00 -4.88
N ALA A 17 3.46 2.18 -5.86
CA ALA A 17 4.05 0.88 -5.61
C ALA A 17 5.28 0.69 -6.49
N GLN A 18 6.36 0.20 -5.86
CA GLN A 18 7.56 -0.25 -6.54
C GLN A 18 7.59 -1.77 -6.50
N SER A 19 7.91 -2.39 -7.63
CA SER A 19 8.01 -3.83 -7.75
C SER A 19 9.10 -4.21 -8.75
N ARG A 20 9.81 -5.30 -8.46
CA ARG A 20 10.69 -6.01 -9.41
C ARG A 20 9.90 -6.89 -10.38
N LEU A 21 8.61 -7.11 -10.15
CA LEU A 21 7.77 -7.86 -11.08
C LEU A 21 7.52 -7.07 -12.38
N PRO A 22 7.34 -7.76 -13.52
CA PRO A 22 6.80 -7.13 -14.72
C PRO A 22 5.44 -6.49 -14.45
N PHE A 23 5.16 -5.37 -15.13
CA PHE A 23 3.95 -4.56 -14.88
C PHE A 23 2.65 -5.36 -14.89
N LEU A 24 2.47 -6.32 -15.81
CA LEU A 24 1.26 -7.13 -15.87
C LEU A 24 1.08 -8.02 -14.64
N ALA A 25 2.16 -8.60 -14.13
CA ALA A 25 2.15 -9.44 -12.93
C ALA A 25 1.86 -8.59 -11.68
N MET A 26 2.54 -7.45 -11.54
CA MET A 26 2.28 -6.47 -10.49
C MET A 26 0.82 -6.00 -10.50
N ARG A 27 0.27 -5.69 -11.69
CA ARG A 27 -1.13 -5.27 -11.86
C ARG A 27 -2.11 -6.38 -11.50
N ALA A 28 -1.82 -7.63 -11.87
CA ALA A 28 -2.65 -8.77 -11.50
C ALA A 28 -2.68 -8.97 -9.98
N HIS A 29 -1.52 -8.88 -9.33
CA HIS A 29 -1.38 -8.94 -7.88
C HIS A 29 -2.18 -7.84 -7.18
N ALA A 30 -1.98 -6.58 -7.60
CA ALA A 30 -2.70 -5.43 -7.06
C ALA A 30 -4.23 -5.58 -7.14
N ARG A 31 -4.75 -6.15 -8.24
CA ARG A 31 -6.18 -6.42 -8.43
C ARG A 31 -6.69 -7.57 -7.57
N ALA A 32 -5.86 -8.56 -7.29
CA ALA A 32 -6.22 -9.67 -6.41
C ALA A 32 -6.42 -9.18 -4.97
N LEU A 33 -5.59 -8.25 -4.50
CA LEU A 33 -5.73 -7.63 -3.18
C LEU A 33 -7.02 -6.82 -3.00
N CYS A 34 -7.66 -6.37 -4.09
CA CYS A 34 -8.97 -5.73 -4.02
C CYS A 34 -10.13 -6.71 -3.74
N LYS A 35 -9.87 -8.02 -3.65
CA LYS A 35 -10.90 -9.03 -3.41
C LYS A 35 -10.77 -9.55 -1.98
N ALA A 36 -11.84 -9.48 -1.21
CA ALA A 36 -11.89 -10.07 0.11
C ALA A 36 -13.23 -10.76 0.34
N GLN A 37 -13.31 -11.49 1.45
CA GLN A 37 -14.51 -12.20 1.87
C GLN A 37 -14.77 -11.93 3.34
N LEU A 38 -16.01 -11.61 3.68
CA LEU A 38 -16.45 -11.50 5.07
C LEU A 38 -16.59 -12.89 5.71
N PRO A 39 -16.61 -13.01 7.05
CA PRO A 39 -16.74 -14.30 7.74
C PRO A 39 -18.00 -15.11 7.35
N ASN A 40 -19.06 -14.44 6.89
CA ASN A 40 -20.28 -15.06 6.39
C ASN A 40 -20.18 -15.58 4.94
N GLY A 41 -19.00 -15.49 4.30
CA GLY A 41 -18.78 -15.91 2.92
C GLY A 41 -19.11 -14.85 1.87
N GLN A 42 -19.61 -13.66 2.26
CA GLN A 42 -19.92 -12.60 1.30
C GLN A 42 -18.63 -12.03 0.68
N ALA A 43 -18.56 -12.00 -0.64
CA ALA A 43 -17.47 -11.35 -1.36
C ALA A 43 -17.62 -9.82 -1.27
N ILE A 44 -16.53 -9.14 -0.94
CA ILE A 44 -16.44 -7.69 -0.90
C ILE A 44 -15.26 -7.20 -1.76
N ARG A 45 -15.38 -5.96 -2.22
CA ARG A 45 -14.28 -5.25 -2.88
C ARG A 45 -13.63 -4.32 -1.86
N ILE A 46 -12.30 -4.35 -1.78
CA ILE A 46 -11.51 -3.46 -0.92
C ILE A 46 -10.72 -2.50 -1.80
N GLU A 47 -10.79 -1.22 -1.47
CA GLU A 47 -9.95 -0.18 -2.06
C GLU A 47 -8.68 -0.02 -1.23
N TRP A 48 -7.84 -1.05 -1.27
CA TRP A 48 -6.65 -1.13 -0.41
C TRP A 48 -5.68 0.02 -0.65
N MET A 49 -5.74 0.68 -1.81
CA MET A 49 -4.84 1.77 -2.20
C MET A 49 -5.22 3.12 -1.61
N ASP A 50 -6.30 3.21 -0.84
CA ASP A 50 -6.58 4.38 -0.02
C ASP A 50 -5.50 4.51 1.09
N PRO A 51 -4.80 5.66 1.19
CA PRO A 51 -3.82 5.89 2.24
C PRO A 51 -4.34 5.57 3.65
N GLU A 52 -5.54 6.01 4.01
CA GLU A 52 -6.11 5.82 5.35
C GLU A 52 -6.32 4.34 5.66
N VAL A 53 -6.81 3.59 4.67
CA VAL A 53 -6.97 2.14 4.76
C VAL A 53 -5.62 1.45 4.95
N MET A 54 -4.59 1.83 4.18
CA MET A 54 -3.26 1.23 4.31
C MET A 54 -2.60 1.53 5.65
N GLU A 55 -2.66 2.79 6.10
CA GLU A 55 -2.05 3.21 7.36
C GLU A 55 -2.73 2.53 8.56
N ALA A 56 -4.01 2.17 8.46
CA ALA A 56 -4.73 1.40 9.47
C ALA A 56 -4.45 -0.12 9.40
N LEU A 57 -4.43 -0.71 8.20
CA LEU A 57 -4.39 -2.17 8.04
C LEU A 57 -2.98 -2.76 8.08
N LEU A 58 -1.99 -2.12 7.44
CA LEU A 58 -0.64 -2.70 7.33
C LEU A 58 0.01 -2.95 8.71
N PRO A 59 -0.04 -2.03 9.69
CA PRO A 59 0.61 -2.24 10.98
C PRO A 59 0.02 -3.39 11.81
N VAL A 60 -1.25 -3.74 11.59
CA VAL A 60 -1.98 -4.76 12.36
C VAL A 60 -2.13 -6.08 11.62
N ALA A 61 -1.72 -6.15 10.36
CA ALA A 61 -1.76 -7.36 9.55
C ALA A 61 -0.81 -8.43 10.12
N ALA A 62 -1.26 -9.68 10.10
CA ALA A 62 -0.42 -10.81 10.49
C ALA A 62 0.75 -10.99 9.52
N ALA A 63 1.84 -11.62 9.96
CA ALA A 63 3.07 -11.75 9.17
C ALA A 63 2.85 -12.49 7.83
N ASP A 64 1.97 -13.48 7.80
CA ASP A 64 1.61 -14.21 6.58
C ASP A 64 0.78 -13.35 5.62
N GLN A 65 -0.09 -12.49 6.14
CA GLN A 65 -0.84 -11.51 5.35
C GLN A 65 0.09 -10.46 4.75
N LEU A 66 1.04 -9.94 5.54
CA LEU A 66 2.08 -9.04 5.05
C LEU A 66 2.93 -9.69 3.96
N ALA A 67 3.37 -10.94 4.16
CA ALA A 67 4.10 -11.68 3.14
C ALA A 67 3.30 -11.81 1.82
N ARG A 68 1.98 -12.03 1.89
CA ARG A 68 1.11 -12.04 0.71
C ARG A 68 1.01 -10.67 0.04
N VAL A 69 0.81 -9.59 0.81
CA VAL A 69 0.76 -8.22 0.25
C VAL A 69 2.06 -7.91 -0.48
N TYR A 70 3.20 -8.15 0.15
CA TYR A 70 4.53 -7.86 -0.39
C TYR A 70 5.06 -8.91 -1.37
N ALA A 71 4.30 -9.97 -1.68
CA ALA A 71 4.69 -10.91 -2.73
C ALA A 71 4.76 -10.25 -4.12
N GLY A 72 4.04 -9.13 -4.32
CA GLY A 72 4.05 -8.37 -5.57
C GLY A 72 4.63 -6.97 -5.47
N PHE A 73 5.12 -6.54 -4.31
CA PHE A 73 5.64 -5.19 -4.08
C PHE A 73 6.93 -5.24 -3.26
N ASP A 74 7.91 -4.41 -3.61
CA ASP A 74 9.08 -4.18 -2.77
C ASP A 74 8.85 -2.99 -1.83
N VAL A 75 8.15 -1.97 -2.32
CA VAL A 75 7.81 -0.76 -1.57
C VAL A 75 6.39 -0.31 -1.91
N LEU A 76 5.67 0.14 -0.90
CA LEU A 76 4.43 0.90 -1.04
C LEU A 76 4.62 2.29 -0.42
N LEU A 77 4.12 3.33 -1.09
CA LEU A 77 4.11 4.69 -0.58
C LEU A 77 2.67 5.16 -0.43
N THR A 78 2.33 5.65 0.76
CA THR A 78 1.12 6.44 1.00
C THR A 78 1.49 7.91 1.08
N LEU A 79 0.66 8.77 0.50
CA LEU A 79 0.92 10.20 0.36
C LEU A 79 -0.25 10.98 0.95
N SER A 80 0.07 12.02 1.71
CA SER A 80 -0.87 13.06 2.14
C SER A 80 -0.23 14.43 1.92
N ALA A 81 -1.02 15.50 2.03
CA ALA A 81 -0.53 16.86 1.81
C ALA A 81 0.66 17.25 2.70
N GLU A 82 0.76 16.66 3.90
CA GLU A 82 1.76 17.01 4.91
C GLU A 82 2.91 16.03 5.02
N ARG A 83 2.74 14.78 4.56
CA ARG A 83 3.73 13.72 4.72
C ARG A 83 3.58 12.65 3.66
N TRP A 84 4.63 11.85 3.51
CA TRP A 84 4.52 10.57 2.84
C TRP A 84 5.14 9.48 3.71
N THR A 85 4.56 8.30 3.65
CA THR A 85 4.98 7.14 4.41
C THR A 85 5.45 6.06 3.45
N ARG A 86 6.67 5.58 3.65
CA ARG A 86 7.23 4.42 2.98
C ARG A 86 7.01 3.16 3.81
N TRP A 87 6.45 2.16 3.16
CA TRP A 87 6.19 0.84 3.71
C TRP A 87 6.99 -0.20 2.93
N SER A 88 7.71 -1.06 3.66
CA SER A 88 8.51 -2.12 3.07
C SER A 88 8.65 -3.30 4.03
N MET A 89 9.17 -4.43 3.54
CA MET A 89 9.53 -5.56 4.40
C MET A 89 11.04 -5.56 4.66
N GLY A 90 11.43 -5.65 5.93
CA GLY A 90 12.81 -5.78 6.37
C GLY A 90 12.93 -6.85 7.46
N ALA A 91 13.82 -7.83 7.28
CA ALA A 91 14.00 -8.95 8.22
C ALA A 91 12.68 -9.65 8.63
N GLY A 92 11.75 -9.81 7.68
CA GLY A 92 10.45 -10.44 7.91
C GLY A 92 9.42 -9.57 8.65
N ARG A 93 9.70 -8.29 8.87
CA ARG A 93 8.81 -7.34 9.56
C ARG A 93 8.45 -6.18 8.65
N LEU A 94 7.30 -5.58 8.90
CA LEU A 94 6.93 -4.32 8.28
C LEU A 94 7.84 -3.21 8.81
N VAL A 95 8.44 -2.46 7.89
CA VAL A 95 9.24 -1.27 8.15
C VAL A 95 8.45 -0.06 7.67
N ARG A 96 8.36 0.96 8.53
CA ARG A 96 7.66 2.21 8.28
C ARG A 96 8.65 3.37 8.41
N GLU A 97 8.73 4.19 7.38
CA GLU A 97 9.54 5.42 7.36
C GLU A 97 8.65 6.59 6.93
N THR A 98 8.53 7.61 7.77
CA THR A 98 7.67 8.78 7.49
C THR A 98 8.54 9.99 7.22
N THR A 99 8.21 10.74 6.17
CA THR A 99 8.90 11.99 5.80
C THR A 99 7.88 13.11 5.65
N GLY A 100 8.13 14.24 6.33
CA GLY A 100 7.31 15.45 6.17
C GLY A 100 7.50 16.10 4.80
N VAL A 101 6.45 16.74 4.30
CA VAL A 101 6.47 17.60 3.14
C VAL A 101 6.72 19.03 3.63
N ALA A 102 7.86 19.61 3.27
CA ALA A 102 8.24 20.98 3.61
C ALA A 102 7.54 22.01 2.72
#